data_AF-A0A7Y7CA69-F1
#
_entry.id   AF-A0A7Y7CA69-F1
#
_cell.length_a   1.000
_cell.length_b   1.000
_cell.length_c   1.000
_cell.angle_alpha   90.00
_cell.angle_beta   90.00
_cell.angle_gamma   90.00
#
_symmetry.space_group_name_H-M   'P 1'
#
loop_
_entity.id
_entity.type
_entity.pdbx_description
1 polymer ?
#
loop_
_entity_poly.entity_id
_entity_poly.type
_entity_poly.pdbx_seq_one_letter_code
_entity_poly.pdbx_strand_id
1 'polypeptide(L)'
;MLALSLLLLLEATAPAAPAPESREVLLRRQVAQVALAQLKQQDAAWHPDQRDCAGLIRFAFRTAYKHVAPERLATPLWQDARGKPSDFADAETLLHHSLVFLGRDEATRDAVRTGDVLAFRQEQDSGPHFHLMLVVRPEDRAHAPARVVYHPGEKGAAVRTGLLHNLADEAPREWRPVPGNGAFLGFFRFKEWMP
;
A
#
# COMPACT_ATOMS: atom_id res chain seq x y z
N MET A 1 -37.42 -11.39 64.36
CA MET A 1 -36.57 -12.05 63.35
C MET A 1 -36.30 -11.03 62.25
N LEU A 2 -35.08 -10.51 62.17
CA LEU A 2 -34.65 -9.59 61.12
C LEU A 2 -34.45 -10.39 59.81
N ALA A 3 -35.06 -9.94 58.71
CA ALA A 3 -34.68 -10.36 57.37
C ALA A 3 -33.87 -9.25 56.72
N LEU A 4 -32.60 -9.58 56.44
CA LEU A 4 -31.55 -8.72 55.93
C LEU A 4 -31.73 -8.53 54.42
N SER A 5 -32.01 -7.30 53.96
CA SER A 5 -32.07 -6.98 52.53
C SER A 5 -30.66 -6.85 51.96
N LEU A 6 -30.26 -7.82 51.14
CA LEU A 6 -29.01 -7.81 50.40
C LEU A 6 -29.15 -6.90 49.17
N LEU A 7 -28.61 -5.68 49.22
CA LEU A 7 -28.40 -4.86 48.02
C LEU A 7 -27.22 -5.45 47.24
N LEU A 8 -27.49 -6.05 46.07
CA LEU A 8 -26.45 -6.28 45.06
C LEU A 8 -26.09 -4.94 44.41
N LEU A 9 -24.90 -4.43 44.69
CA LEU A 9 -24.26 -3.39 43.89
C LEU A 9 -23.74 -4.03 42.60
N LEU A 10 -24.38 -3.70 41.47
CA LEU A 10 -23.85 -4.00 40.14
C LEU A 10 -22.69 -3.03 39.90
N GLU A 11 -21.45 -3.49 40.05
CA GLU A 11 -20.29 -2.73 39.58
C GLU A 11 -20.30 -2.72 38.05
N ALA A 12 -20.65 -1.59 37.47
CA ALA A 12 -20.48 -1.34 36.05
C ALA A 12 -18.97 -1.31 35.75
N THR A 13 -18.44 -2.41 35.23
CA THR A 13 -17.10 -2.43 34.65
C THR A 13 -17.11 -1.49 33.45
N ALA A 14 -16.42 -0.35 33.56
CA ALA A 14 -16.20 0.53 32.43
C ALA A 14 -15.48 -0.26 31.32
N PRO A 15 -15.87 -0.13 30.04
CA PRO A 15 -15.17 -0.82 28.96
C PRO A 15 -13.70 -0.39 28.98
N ALA A 16 -12.80 -1.37 29.01
CA ALA A 16 -11.37 -1.11 28.93
C ALA A 16 -11.07 -0.28 27.67
N ALA A 17 -10.25 0.76 27.81
CA ALA A 17 -9.78 1.53 26.67
C ALA A 17 -9.13 0.56 25.65
N PRO A 18 -9.38 0.74 24.34
CA PRO A 18 -8.79 -0.13 23.34
C PRO A 18 -7.26 -0.12 23.45
N ALA A 19 -6.65 -1.28 23.29
CA ALA A 19 -5.19 -1.40 23.27
C ALA A 19 -4.59 -0.44 22.23
N PRO A 20 -3.41 0.14 22.49
CA PRO A 20 -2.76 1.04 21.52
C PRO A 20 -2.58 0.32 20.19
N GLU A 21 -2.95 0.99 19.10
CA GLU A 21 -2.82 0.43 17.75
C GLU A 21 -1.37 0.04 17.45
N SER A 22 -1.19 -1.09 16.75
CA SER A 22 0.15 -1.54 16.38
C SER A 22 0.80 -0.58 15.38
N ARG A 23 2.13 -0.50 15.39
CA ARG A 23 2.92 0.31 14.45
C ARG A 23 2.58 -0.01 12.99
N GLU A 24 2.34 -1.29 12.67
CA GLU A 24 1.96 -1.71 11.31
C GLU A 24 0.61 -1.10 10.89
N VAL A 25 -0.39 -1.08 11.78
CA VAL A 25 -1.70 -0.48 11.49
C VAL A 25 -1.55 1.00 11.18
N LEU A 26 -0.81 1.73 12.04
CA LEU A 26 -0.54 3.16 11.84
C LEU A 26 0.21 3.43 10.53
N LEU A 27 1.22 2.63 10.20
CA LEU A 27 1.97 2.77 8.94
C LEU A 27 1.08 2.54 7.72
N ARG A 28 0.27 1.49 7.71
CA ARG A 28 -0.66 1.19 6.61
C ARG A 28 -1.67 2.32 6.43
N ARG A 29 -2.27 2.80 7.52
CA ARG A 29 -3.19 3.96 7.50
C ARG A 29 -2.51 5.17 6.88
N GLN A 30 -1.30 5.49 7.33
CA GLN A 30 -0.56 6.65 6.85
C GLN A 30 -0.16 6.52 5.37
N VAL A 31 0.24 5.33 4.91
CA VAL A 31 0.51 5.07 3.48
C VAL A 31 -0.74 5.34 2.63
N ALA A 32 -1.92 4.86 3.05
CA ALA A 32 -3.17 5.17 2.34
C ALA A 32 -3.46 6.66 2.29
N GLN A 33 -3.34 7.36 3.42
CA GLN A 33 -3.62 8.80 3.49
C GLN A 33 -2.70 9.60 2.56
N VAL A 34 -1.39 9.31 2.58
CA VAL A 34 -0.43 10.00 1.72
C VAL A 34 -0.72 9.74 0.25
N ALA A 35 -0.97 8.49 -0.14
CA ALA A 35 -1.25 8.14 -1.53
C ALA A 35 -2.54 8.78 -2.04
N LEU A 36 -3.62 8.73 -1.25
CA LEU A 36 -4.90 9.34 -1.61
C LEU A 36 -4.83 10.87 -1.70
N ALA A 37 -3.99 11.53 -0.88
CA ALA A 37 -3.80 12.98 -0.97
C ALA A 37 -3.26 13.41 -2.34
N GLN A 38 -2.45 12.57 -2.98
CA GLN A 38 -1.84 12.87 -4.29
C GLN A 38 -2.87 12.91 -5.44
N LEU A 39 -4.07 12.35 -5.24
CA LEU A 39 -5.18 12.43 -6.21
C LEU A 39 -5.73 13.85 -6.34
N LYS A 40 -5.70 14.63 -5.26
CA LYS A 40 -6.23 16.00 -5.23
C LYS A 40 -5.17 16.99 -5.66
N GLN A 41 -4.00 16.91 -5.03
CA GLN A 41 -2.88 17.80 -5.27
C GLN A 41 -1.60 17.04 -4.95
N GLN A 42 -0.72 16.92 -5.92
CA GLN A 42 0.59 16.33 -5.71
C GLN A 42 1.43 17.22 -4.81
N ASP A 43 1.93 16.64 -3.72
CA ASP A 43 2.69 17.34 -2.70
C ASP A 43 3.96 17.97 -3.28
N ALA A 44 4.27 19.20 -2.86
CA ALA A 44 5.49 19.90 -3.27
C ALA A 44 6.77 19.18 -2.77
N ALA A 45 6.68 18.44 -1.67
CA ALA A 45 7.77 17.60 -1.17
C ALA A 45 8.03 16.37 -2.06
N TRP A 46 7.08 15.97 -2.91
CA TRP A 46 7.29 14.92 -3.90
C TRP A 46 7.96 15.52 -5.16
N HIS A 47 9.27 15.33 -5.25
CA HIS A 47 10.11 15.89 -6.32
C HIS A 47 9.55 15.59 -7.71
N PRO A 48 9.40 16.59 -8.62
CA PRO A 48 8.79 16.41 -9.94
C PRO A 48 9.40 15.28 -10.78
N ASP A 49 10.73 15.14 -10.78
CA ASP A 49 11.42 14.09 -11.55
C ASP A 49 11.28 12.68 -10.95
N GLN A 50 10.61 12.55 -9.81
CA GLN A 50 10.27 11.27 -9.19
C GLN A 50 8.76 11.04 -9.17
N ARG A 51 7.98 11.83 -9.92
CA ARG A 51 6.53 11.64 -10.06
C ARG A 51 6.28 10.59 -11.13
N ASP A 52 6.49 9.35 -10.72
CA ASP A 52 6.27 8.13 -11.50
C ASP A 52 5.61 7.05 -10.63
N CYS A 53 5.35 5.88 -11.19
CA CYS A 53 4.68 4.79 -10.48
C CYS A 53 5.47 4.31 -9.25
N ALA A 54 6.78 4.14 -9.34
CA ALA A 54 7.65 3.72 -8.25
C ALA A 54 7.87 4.84 -7.24
N GLY A 55 7.97 6.08 -7.73
CA GLY A 55 8.09 7.28 -6.92
C GLY A 55 6.88 7.52 -6.03
N LEU A 56 5.66 7.18 -6.49
CA LEU A 56 4.47 7.20 -5.63
C LEU A 56 4.62 6.23 -4.44
N ILE A 57 5.09 5.00 -4.70
CA ILE A 57 5.35 4.02 -3.64
C ILE A 57 6.39 4.55 -2.66
N ARG A 58 7.54 5.00 -3.18
CA ARG A 58 8.64 5.52 -2.35
C ARG A 58 8.20 6.71 -1.53
N PHE A 59 7.47 7.65 -2.12
CA PHE A 59 6.97 8.85 -1.45
C PHE A 59 5.95 8.51 -0.36
N ALA A 60 4.98 7.64 -0.66
CA ALA A 60 3.95 7.24 0.31
C ALA A 60 4.56 6.54 1.53
N PHE A 61 5.45 5.58 1.31
CA PHE A 61 6.11 4.84 2.39
C PHE A 61 7.06 5.72 3.19
N ARG A 62 7.97 6.46 2.55
CA ARG A 62 8.93 7.32 3.27
C ARG A 62 8.21 8.36 4.12
N THR A 63 7.15 8.98 3.59
CA THR A 63 6.33 9.93 4.33
C THR A 63 5.59 9.26 5.49
N ALA A 64 5.08 8.04 5.29
CA ALA A 64 4.44 7.28 6.36
C ALA A 64 5.40 6.96 7.52
N TYR A 65 6.60 6.48 7.22
CA TYR A 65 7.63 6.24 8.23
C TYR A 65 8.05 7.54 8.92
N LYS A 66 8.18 8.65 8.19
CA LYS A 66 8.51 9.95 8.80
C LYS A 66 7.50 10.38 9.88
N HIS A 67 6.23 10.05 9.73
CA HIS A 67 5.19 10.40 10.70
C HIS A 67 5.03 9.39 11.82
N VAL A 68 5.18 8.09 11.53
CA VAL A 68 4.83 7.02 12.48
C VAL A 68 6.05 6.45 13.22
N ALA A 69 7.19 6.37 12.55
CA ALA A 69 8.43 5.76 13.07
C ALA A 69 9.67 6.41 12.42
N PRO A 70 9.91 7.72 12.65
CA PRO A 70 10.99 8.45 11.99
C PRO A 70 12.38 7.87 12.29
N GLU A 71 12.56 7.22 13.45
CA GLU A 71 13.80 6.55 13.82
C GLU A 71 14.19 5.44 12.84
N ARG A 72 13.21 4.80 12.19
CA ARG A 72 13.48 3.79 11.15
C ARG A 72 14.20 4.40 9.95
N LEU A 73 14.02 5.69 9.68
CA LEU A 73 14.66 6.37 8.55
C LEU A 73 16.13 6.75 8.80
N ALA A 74 16.73 6.32 9.92
CA ALA A 74 18.18 6.43 10.15
C ALA A 74 19.00 5.66 9.10
N THR A 75 18.39 4.68 8.43
CA THR A 75 18.94 4.04 7.22
C THR A 75 17.89 4.05 6.11
N PRO A 76 18.29 4.03 4.83
CA PRO A 76 17.33 4.01 3.72
C PRO A 76 16.37 2.82 3.77
N LEU A 77 15.14 3.05 3.30
CA LEU A 77 14.10 2.00 3.20
C LEU A 77 14.35 1.05 2.02
N TRP A 78 15.05 1.51 0.98
CA TRP A 78 15.20 0.80 -0.28
C TRP A 78 16.62 0.31 -0.47
N GLN A 79 16.78 -0.54 -1.48
CA GLN A 79 18.08 -0.96 -1.97
C GLN A 79 18.23 -0.52 -3.43
N ASP A 80 19.45 -0.23 -3.87
CA ASP A 80 19.77 -0.05 -5.29
C ASP A 80 19.80 -1.39 -6.04
N ALA A 81 20.02 -1.37 -7.35
CA ALA A 81 20.11 -2.57 -8.18
C ALA A 81 21.26 -3.54 -7.80
N ARG A 82 22.17 -3.15 -6.91
CA ARG A 82 23.24 -4.00 -6.35
C ARG A 82 22.90 -4.50 -4.95
N GLY A 83 21.71 -4.21 -4.43
CA GLY A 83 21.28 -4.58 -3.08
C GLY A 83 21.82 -3.66 -1.97
N LYS A 84 22.45 -2.52 -2.30
CA LYS A 84 22.99 -1.59 -1.30
C LYS A 84 21.89 -0.63 -0.81
N PRO A 85 21.84 -0.24 0.48
CA PRO A 85 20.89 0.76 0.97
C PRO A 85 20.90 2.05 0.13
N SER A 86 19.70 2.49 -0.28
CA SER A 86 19.50 3.64 -1.17
C SER A 86 18.18 4.36 -0.88
N ASP A 87 18.16 5.69 -1.05
CA ASP A 87 16.93 6.49 -0.97
C ASP A 87 16.08 6.40 -2.26
N PHE A 88 16.63 5.82 -3.32
CA PHE A 88 16.02 5.68 -4.63
C PHE A 88 16.00 4.21 -5.08
N ALA A 89 14.89 3.80 -5.69
CA ALA A 89 14.72 2.53 -6.39
C ALA A 89 13.62 2.71 -7.45
N ASP A 90 13.89 2.33 -8.69
CA ASP A 90 12.85 2.28 -9.73
C ASP A 90 11.90 1.08 -9.51
N ALA A 91 10.91 0.92 -10.40
CA ALA A 91 9.89 -0.12 -10.25
C ALA A 91 10.48 -1.53 -10.25
N GLU A 92 11.44 -1.81 -11.14
CA GLU A 92 12.11 -3.11 -11.23
C GLU A 92 12.95 -3.39 -9.97
N THR A 93 13.74 -2.40 -9.54
CA THR A 93 14.58 -2.50 -8.34
C THR A 93 13.73 -2.74 -7.09
N LEU A 94 12.60 -2.03 -6.94
CA LEU A 94 11.66 -2.26 -5.83
C LEU A 94 11.13 -3.69 -5.84
N LEU A 95 10.73 -4.21 -7.00
CA LEU A 95 10.22 -5.58 -7.13
C LEU A 95 11.25 -6.62 -6.72
N HIS A 96 12.51 -6.47 -7.13
CA HIS A 96 13.55 -7.45 -6.84
C HIS A 96 14.09 -7.38 -5.41
N HIS A 97 14.20 -6.19 -4.83
CA HIS A 97 14.93 -6.02 -3.56
C HIS A 97 14.04 -5.70 -2.36
N SER A 98 12.92 -5.01 -2.58
CA SER A 98 12.09 -4.45 -1.49
C SER A 98 10.73 -5.12 -1.34
N LEU A 99 10.26 -5.86 -2.35
CA LEU A 99 8.94 -6.46 -2.38
C LEU A 99 9.00 -7.99 -2.34
N VAL A 100 7.94 -8.60 -1.79
CA VAL A 100 7.77 -10.06 -1.67
C VAL A 100 6.50 -10.46 -2.42
N PHE A 101 6.61 -11.44 -3.31
CA PHE A 101 5.47 -11.97 -4.08
C PHE A 101 4.44 -12.64 -3.17
N LEU A 102 3.17 -12.31 -3.34
CA LEU A 102 2.05 -12.89 -2.59
C LEU A 102 1.27 -13.92 -3.41
N GLY A 103 1.21 -13.76 -4.73
CA GLY A 103 0.36 -14.55 -5.60
C GLY A 103 -0.20 -13.76 -6.78
N ARG A 104 -0.94 -14.44 -7.65
CA ARG A 104 -1.61 -13.85 -8.83
C ARG A 104 -3.11 -14.14 -8.88
N ASP A 105 -3.61 -14.96 -7.97
CA ASP A 105 -4.97 -15.48 -7.99
C ASP A 105 -5.98 -14.56 -7.28
N GLU A 106 -7.25 -14.93 -7.40
CA GLU A 106 -8.37 -14.22 -6.78
C GLU A 106 -8.32 -14.25 -5.25
N ALA A 107 -7.90 -15.37 -4.66
CA ALA A 107 -7.72 -15.47 -3.21
C ALA A 107 -6.68 -14.45 -2.70
N THR A 108 -5.58 -14.28 -3.43
CA THR A 108 -4.56 -13.28 -3.14
C THR A 108 -5.15 -11.87 -3.28
N ARG A 109 -5.86 -11.58 -4.39
CA ARG A 109 -6.54 -10.30 -4.62
C ARG A 109 -7.48 -9.93 -3.47
N ASP A 110 -8.15 -10.91 -2.88
CA ASP A 110 -9.08 -10.66 -1.77
C ASP A 110 -8.34 -10.46 -0.43
N ALA A 111 -7.16 -11.05 -0.29
CA ALA A 111 -6.30 -10.98 0.89
C ALA A 111 -5.35 -9.78 0.94
N VAL A 112 -5.09 -9.08 -0.18
CA VAL A 112 -4.22 -7.90 -0.19
C VAL A 112 -4.70 -6.82 0.79
N ARG A 113 -3.74 -6.09 1.35
CA ARG A 113 -3.91 -5.05 2.36
C ARG A 113 -3.39 -3.72 1.82
N THR A 114 -3.77 -2.62 2.47
CA THR A 114 -3.19 -1.30 2.17
C THR A 114 -1.68 -1.34 2.21
N GLY A 115 -1.04 -0.83 1.16
CA GLY A 115 0.41 -0.84 0.99
C GLY A 115 0.97 -2.06 0.26
N ASP A 116 0.15 -3.07 -0.02
CA ASP A 116 0.50 -4.07 -1.03
C ASP A 116 0.45 -3.43 -2.42
N VAL A 117 1.10 -4.04 -3.41
CA VAL A 117 1.31 -3.47 -4.74
C VAL A 117 0.94 -4.49 -5.81
N LEU A 118 0.26 -4.04 -6.86
CA LEU A 118 0.12 -4.79 -8.10
C LEU A 118 1.28 -4.43 -9.02
N ALA A 119 1.88 -5.42 -9.66
CA ALA A 119 2.99 -5.20 -10.56
C ALA A 119 2.71 -5.74 -11.96
N PHE A 120 3.13 -4.97 -12.96
CA PHE A 120 3.06 -5.33 -14.37
C PHE A 120 4.41 -5.13 -15.04
N ARG A 121 4.68 -5.93 -16.07
CA ARG A 121 5.82 -5.79 -16.99
C ARG A 121 5.30 -5.79 -18.41
N GLN A 122 5.58 -4.71 -19.13
CA GLN A 122 5.27 -4.57 -20.55
C GLN A 122 6.54 -4.62 -21.36
N GLU A 123 6.51 -5.33 -22.49
CA GLU A 123 7.59 -5.24 -23.47
C GLU A 123 7.36 -4.01 -24.35
N GLN A 124 8.39 -3.19 -24.50
CA GLN A 124 8.40 -2.02 -25.40
C GLN A 124 9.69 -2.03 -26.21
N ASP A 125 9.74 -1.25 -27.30
CA ASP A 125 10.93 -1.17 -28.16
C ASP A 125 12.19 -0.72 -27.40
N SER A 126 12.02 0.10 -26.36
CA SER A 126 13.11 0.56 -25.47
C SER A 126 13.50 -0.43 -24.37
N GLY A 127 12.90 -1.63 -24.36
CA GLY A 127 13.07 -2.64 -23.33
C GLY A 127 11.86 -2.77 -22.40
N PRO A 128 11.96 -3.65 -21.38
CA PRO A 128 10.85 -3.91 -20.48
C PRO A 128 10.53 -2.69 -19.61
N HIS A 129 9.26 -2.36 -19.51
CA HIS A 129 8.74 -1.29 -18.66
C HIS A 129 7.93 -1.90 -17.51
N PHE A 130 8.32 -1.58 -16.28
CA PHE A 130 7.64 -2.05 -15.07
C PHE A 130 6.68 -0.98 -14.56
N HIS A 131 5.50 -1.39 -14.13
CA HIS A 131 4.48 -0.50 -13.60
C HIS A 131 3.91 -1.02 -12.29
N LEU A 132 3.82 -0.13 -11.30
CA LEU A 132 3.35 -0.44 -9.95
C LEU A 132 2.08 0.33 -9.63
N MET A 133 1.11 -0.35 -9.01
CA MET A 133 -0.10 0.27 -8.47
C MET A 133 -0.26 -0.06 -6.99
N LEU A 134 -0.42 0.96 -6.15
CA LEU A 134 -0.55 0.81 -4.71
C LEU A 134 -1.98 0.41 -4.34
N VAL A 135 -2.14 -0.69 -3.59
CA VAL A 135 -3.41 -1.06 -2.99
C VAL A 135 -3.72 -0.12 -1.82
N VAL A 136 -4.94 0.43 -1.82
CA VAL A 136 -5.53 1.14 -0.71
C VAL A 136 -6.87 0.50 -0.35
N ARG A 137 -6.96 -0.02 0.87
CA ARG A 137 -8.18 -0.56 1.45
C ARG A 137 -8.61 0.28 2.65
N PRO A 138 -9.90 0.64 2.74
CA PRO A 138 -10.45 1.20 3.97
C PRO A 138 -10.26 0.22 5.14
N GLU A 139 -10.09 0.74 6.34
CA GLU A 139 -9.99 -0.07 7.55
C GLU A 139 -11.30 -0.80 7.83
N ASP A 140 -12.43 -0.13 7.58
CA ASP A 140 -13.74 -0.73 7.60
C ASP A 140 -14.12 -1.27 6.21
N ARG A 141 -14.03 -2.59 6.05
CA ARG A 141 -14.34 -3.29 4.80
C ARG A 141 -15.82 -3.22 4.42
N ALA A 142 -16.73 -2.96 5.36
CA ALA A 142 -18.15 -2.84 5.08
C ALA A 142 -18.50 -1.52 4.35
N HIS A 143 -17.61 -0.52 4.44
CA HIS A 143 -17.92 0.84 3.99
C HIS A 143 -17.36 1.20 2.62
N ALA A 144 -16.28 0.54 2.14
CA ALA A 144 -15.82 0.75 0.77
C ALA A 144 -14.95 -0.39 0.21
N PRO A 145 -15.02 -0.63 -1.11
CA PRO A 145 -14.18 -1.62 -1.78
C PRO A 145 -12.70 -1.21 -1.82
N ALA A 146 -11.83 -2.22 -1.99
CA ALA A 146 -10.41 -1.99 -2.26
C ALA A 146 -10.22 -1.19 -3.56
N ARG A 147 -9.28 -0.25 -3.53
CA ARG A 147 -8.89 0.55 -4.70
C ARG A 147 -7.40 0.37 -4.96
N VAL A 148 -6.99 0.73 -6.15
CA VAL A 148 -5.58 1.03 -6.44
C VAL A 148 -5.39 2.52 -6.64
N VAL A 149 -4.20 2.99 -6.33
CA VAL A 149 -3.72 4.36 -6.58
C VAL A 149 -2.40 4.25 -7.32
N TYR A 150 -2.26 4.97 -8.42
CA TYR A 150 -1.08 4.84 -9.28
C TYR A 150 -0.79 6.14 -10.04
N HIS A 151 0.47 6.36 -10.36
CA HIS A 151 0.89 7.40 -11.29
C HIS A 151 1.09 6.75 -12.67
N PRO A 152 0.49 7.28 -13.75
CA PRO A 152 0.47 6.60 -15.05
C PRO A 152 1.84 6.58 -15.77
N GLY A 153 2.75 7.49 -15.41
CA GLY A 153 4.15 7.47 -15.84
C GLY A 153 4.53 8.63 -16.76
N GLU A 154 3.55 9.29 -17.38
CA GLU A 154 3.81 10.47 -18.20
C GLU A 154 4.19 11.67 -17.33
N LYS A 155 5.19 12.45 -17.76
CA LYS A 155 5.65 13.63 -17.03
C LYS A 155 4.51 14.64 -16.87
N GLY A 156 4.26 15.06 -15.63
CA GLY A 156 3.21 16.03 -15.30
C GLY A 156 1.79 15.43 -15.22
N ALA A 157 1.63 14.11 -15.36
CA ALA A 157 0.34 13.48 -15.20
C ALA A 157 -0.16 13.53 -13.76
N ALA A 158 -1.49 13.53 -13.60
CA ALA A 158 -2.13 13.38 -12.30
C ALA A 158 -2.11 11.91 -11.84
N VAL A 159 -2.06 11.70 -10.52
CA VAL A 159 -2.29 10.38 -9.92
C VAL A 159 -3.72 9.93 -10.19
N ARG A 160 -3.91 8.65 -10.48
CA ARG A 160 -5.20 8.04 -10.80
C ARG A 160 -5.59 6.99 -9.76
N THR A 161 -6.86 6.63 -9.74
CA THR A 161 -7.39 5.56 -8.90
C THR A 161 -8.48 4.78 -9.61
N GLY A 162 -8.62 3.49 -9.27
CA GLY A 162 -9.69 2.62 -9.76
C GLY A 162 -10.06 1.58 -8.70
N LEU A 163 -11.25 0.99 -8.82
CA LEU A 163 -11.65 -0.13 -7.96
C LEU A 163 -10.83 -1.37 -8.34
N LEU A 164 -10.27 -2.06 -7.35
CA LEU A 164 -9.42 -3.23 -7.61
C LEU A 164 -10.18 -4.35 -8.31
N HIS A 165 -11.45 -4.57 -7.96
CA HIS A 165 -12.27 -5.59 -8.60
C HIS A 165 -12.61 -5.23 -10.06
N ASN A 166 -12.99 -3.97 -10.34
CA ASN A 166 -13.26 -3.53 -11.72
C ASN A 166 -12.05 -3.69 -12.65
N LEU A 167 -10.83 -3.51 -12.14
CA LEU A 167 -9.62 -3.65 -12.98
C LEU A 167 -9.48 -5.04 -13.60
N ALA A 168 -9.98 -6.08 -12.94
CA ALA A 168 -9.91 -7.44 -13.49
C ALA A 168 -10.74 -7.60 -14.77
N ASP A 169 -11.84 -6.85 -14.89
CA ASP A 169 -12.86 -7.05 -15.92
C ASP A 169 -12.92 -5.91 -16.94
N GLU A 170 -12.71 -4.67 -16.48
CA GLU A 170 -12.96 -3.43 -17.25
C GLU A 170 -11.68 -2.80 -17.80
N ALA A 171 -10.51 -3.09 -17.22
CA ALA A 171 -9.25 -2.54 -17.73
C ALA A 171 -8.92 -3.06 -19.15
N PRO A 172 -8.08 -2.34 -19.92
CA PRO A 172 -7.43 -2.92 -21.09
C PRO A 172 -6.74 -4.24 -20.74
N ARG A 173 -6.71 -5.20 -21.67
CA ARG A 173 -6.33 -6.60 -21.37
C ARG A 173 -4.95 -6.71 -20.72
N GLU A 174 -4.00 -5.91 -21.18
CA GLU A 174 -2.63 -5.82 -20.71
C GLU A 174 -2.50 -5.30 -19.27
N TRP A 175 -3.53 -4.61 -18.75
CA TRP A 175 -3.57 -4.03 -17.40
C TRP A 175 -4.51 -4.77 -16.45
N ARG A 176 -5.08 -5.92 -16.85
CA ARG A 176 -5.95 -6.72 -15.98
C ARG A 176 -5.11 -7.54 -14.99
N PRO A 177 -5.30 -7.43 -13.66
CA PRO A 177 -4.58 -8.22 -12.67
C PRO A 177 -5.20 -9.62 -12.52
N VAL A 178 -5.13 -10.41 -13.60
CA VAL A 178 -5.68 -11.77 -13.66
C VAL A 178 -4.58 -12.77 -14.03
N PRO A 179 -4.63 -14.03 -13.56
CA PRO A 179 -3.58 -15.01 -13.81
C PRO A 179 -3.24 -15.22 -15.30
N GLY A 180 -4.26 -15.13 -16.16
CA GLY A 180 -4.10 -15.29 -17.62
C GLY A 180 -3.41 -14.13 -18.33
N ASN A 181 -3.24 -12.98 -17.69
CA ASN A 181 -2.50 -11.85 -18.27
C ASN A 181 -0.99 -12.01 -18.01
N GLY A 182 -0.22 -12.33 -19.05
CA GLY A 182 1.24 -12.49 -18.95
C GLY A 182 1.99 -11.22 -18.51
N ALA A 183 1.43 -10.04 -18.75
CA ALA A 183 2.01 -8.79 -18.28
C ALA A 183 1.82 -8.58 -16.76
N PHE A 184 0.83 -9.22 -16.14
CA PHE A 184 0.59 -9.12 -14.71
C PHE A 184 1.55 -10.02 -13.93
N LEU A 185 2.52 -9.41 -13.25
CA LEU A 185 3.52 -10.13 -12.45
C LEU A 185 2.94 -10.65 -11.13
N GLY A 186 1.95 -9.95 -10.57
CA GLY A 186 1.26 -10.38 -9.36
C GLY A 186 1.05 -9.29 -8.32
N PHE A 187 0.59 -9.74 -7.16
CA PHE A 187 0.49 -8.93 -5.95
C PHE A 187 1.75 -9.11 -5.11
N PHE A 188 2.20 -8.01 -4.50
CA PHE A 188 3.44 -7.95 -3.75
C PHE A 188 3.24 -7.19 -2.44
N ARG A 189 4.02 -7.54 -1.42
CA ARG A 189 4.06 -6.84 -0.12
C ARG A 189 5.44 -6.30 0.16
N PHE A 190 5.51 -5.17 0.84
CA PHE A 190 6.77 -4.64 1.34
C PHE A 190 7.43 -5.63 2.33
N LYS A 191 8.72 -5.93 2.10
CA LYS A 191 9.45 -6.98 2.82
C LYS A 191 9.47 -6.76 4.34
N GLU A 192 9.59 -5.52 4.81
CA GLU A 192 9.58 -5.22 6.26
C GLU A 192 8.21 -5.41 6.94
N TRP A 193 7.15 -5.63 6.16
CA TRP A 193 5.80 -5.91 6.67
C TRP A 193 5.40 -7.38 6.51
N MET A 194 6.36 -8.23 6.18
CA MET A 194 6.20 -9.68 6.32
C MET A 194 6.52 -10.06 7.78
N PRO A 195 5.73 -10.97 8.38
CA PRO A 195 5.98 -11.48 9.73
C PRO A 195 7.29 -12.25 9.83
#